data_AF-A0A0Q8EDE8-F1
#
_entry.id   AF-A0A0Q8EDE8-F1
#
_cell.length_a   1.000
_cell.length_b   1.000
_cell.length_c   1.000
_cell.angle_alpha   90.00
_cell.angle_beta   90.00
_cell.angle_gamma   90.00
#
_symmetry.space_group_name_H-M   'P 1'
#
loop_
_entity.id
_entity.type
_entity.pdbx_description
1 polymer ?
#
loop_
_entity_poly.entity_id
_entity_poly.type
_entity_poly.pdbx_seq_one_letter_code
_entity_poly.pdbx_strand_id
1 'polypeptide(L)'
;MDWDSSDEWAQVMGDQGPWIRHVAQAWQAAATDAPDTPIPSRPAPEAQHDAHIAYWTPVLHLLIFGLGWTRPDLGLAAWRARRWPLDDPILRVVHRWWGEDGVLDILAWFAMNEGITFNLEHHVDAHSMAQPPREAPFRDTPEFEERRRSPEWQAAFGGGTDSLHLTHHLGSPLVLAGPHNPTFFDQRWVSADDPNEVPRFTVINDRYEGWYVDFWHYQVELGPNGRSVRTEVFVRPIGWLGEFRQHKTTRLWFRGRAAIHMWGQPTQ
;
A
#
# COMPACT_ATOMS: atom_id res chain seq x y z
N MET A 1 -12.71 -8.24 -17.62
CA MET A 1 -12.21 -9.35 -16.79
C MET A 1 -13.31 -9.63 -15.81
N ASP A 2 -14.05 -10.72 -16.01
CA ASP A 2 -15.09 -11.14 -15.07
C ASP A 2 -14.40 -11.54 -13.77
N TRP A 3 -14.85 -10.98 -12.65
CA TRP A 3 -14.32 -11.32 -11.33
C TRP A 3 -14.67 -12.78 -11.04
N ASP A 4 -13.65 -13.62 -10.90
CA ASP A 4 -13.83 -14.96 -10.39
C ASP A 4 -14.06 -14.85 -8.88
N SER A 5 -15.33 -14.89 -8.48
CA SER A 5 -15.75 -14.93 -7.09
C SER A 5 -15.53 -16.31 -6.45
N SER A 6 -14.63 -17.13 -7.00
CA SER A 6 -14.31 -18.44 -6.46
C SER A 6 -13.74 -18.29 -5.05
N ASP A 7 -14.10 -19.23 -4.18
CA ASP A 7 -13.54 -19.32 -2.83
C ASP A 7 -12.00 -19.39 -2.86
N GLU A 8 -11.40 -19.81 -3.98
CA GLU A 8 -9.96 -19.88 -4.19
C GLU A 8 -9.31 -18.50 -4.21
N TRP A 9 -9.86 -17.51 -4.92
CA TRP A 9 -9.25 -16.18 -4.95
C TRP A 9 -9.34 -15.48 -3.60
N ALA A 10 -10.45 -15.66 -2.88
CA ALA A 10 -10.61 -15.16 -1.53
C ALA A 10 -9.59 -15.78 -0.56
N GLN A 11 -9.36 -17.10 -0.64
CA GLN A 11 -8.36 -17.80 0.17
C GLN A 11 -6.93 -17.34 -0.11
N VAL A 12 -6.64 -16.97 -1.35
CA VAL A 12 -5.31 -16.54 -1.78
C VAL A 12 -5.04 -15.09 -1.40
N MET A 13 -6.06 -14.23 -1.50
CA MET A 13 -5.90 -12.81 -1.22
C MET A 13 -6.17 -12.40 0.22
N GLY A 14 -6.87 -13.24 0.99
CA GLY A 14 -7.22 -13.00 2.39
C GLY A 14 -8.36 -12.00 2.60
N ASP A 15 -9.22 -11.82 1.59
CA ASP A 15 -10.42 -10.99 1.67
C ASP A 15 -11.54 -11.61 0.83
N GLN A 16 -12.79 -11.51 1.29
CA GLN A 16 -13.95 -12.11 0.67
C GLN A 16 -14.76 -11.06 -0.08
N GLY A 17 -14.76 -11.16 -1.41
CA GLY A 17 -15.61 -10.33 -2.27
C GLY A 17 -14.83 -9.45 -3.24
N PRO A 18 -15.55 -8.67 -4.08
CA PRO A 18 -14.96 -8.01 -5.24
C PRO A 18 -14.12 -6.76 -4.91
N TRP A 19 -13.97 -6.44 -3.61
CA TRP A 19 -13.35 -5.22 -3.05
C TRP A 19 -11.86 -5.06 -3.33
N ILE A 20 -11.16 -6.17 -3.55
CA ILE A 20 -9.71 -6.21 -3.75
C ILE A 20 -9.32 -6.62 -5.18
N ARG A 21 -10.29 -6.70 -6.09
CA ARG A 21 -10.08 -7.26 -7.44
C ARG A 21 -9.03 -6.53 -8.29
N HIS A 22 -8.79 -5.26 -8.00
CA HIS A 22 -7.81 -4.45 -8.72
C HIS A 22 -6.45 -4.37 -7.99
N VAL A 23 -6.29 -4.97 -6.81
CA VAL A 23 -5.04 -4.92 -6.02
C VAL A 23 -3.90 -5.60 -6.77
N ALA A 24 -4.11 -6.82 -7.28
CA ALA A 24 -3.10 -7.55 -8.05
C ALA A 24 -2.63 -6.76 -9.28
N GLN A 25 -3.57 -6.19 -10.03
CA GLN A 25 -3.30 -5.39 -11.22
C GLN A 25 -2.51 -4.11 -10.89
N ALA A 26 -2.83 -3.45 -9.77
CA ALA A 26 -2.11 -2.27 -9.30
C ALA A 26 -0.65 -2.59 -8.94
N TRP A 27 -0.41 -3.73 -8.28
CA TRP A 27 0.94 -4.21 -8.00
C TRP A 27 1.72 -4.54 -9.26
N GLN A 28 1.11 -5.27 -10.20
CA GLN A 28 1.74 -5.61 -11.48
C GLN A 28 2.10 -4.36 -12.29
N ALA A 29 1.22 -3.36 -12.31
CA ALA A 29 1.48 -2.06 -12.90
C ALA A 29 2.69 -1.36 -12.26
N ALA A 30 2.80 -1.40 -10.93
CA ALA A 30 3.90 -0.77 -10.21
C ALA A 30 5.22 -1.56 -10.35
N ALA A 31 5.15 -2.86 -10.60
CA ALA A 31 6.30 -3.75 -10.74
C ALA A 31 6.96 -3.63 -12.13
N THR A 32 6.17 -3.63 -13.19
CA THR A 32 6.69 -3.79 -14.57
C THR A 32 7.02 -2.48 -15.27
N ASP A 33 6.71 -1.33 -14.65
CA ASP A 33 6.67 -0.04 -15.33
C ASP A 33 5.90 -0.10 -16.67
N ALA A 34 4.95 -1.04 -16.79
CA ALA A 34 4.27 -1.31 -18.04
C ALA A 34 3.22 -0.22 -18.27
N PRO A 35 3.41 0.69 -19.24
CA PRO A 35 2.43 1.73 -19.54
C PRO A 35 1.12 1.12 -20.02
N ASP A 36 1.16 -0.11 -20.57
CA ASP A 36 0.06 -0.79 -21.21
C ASP A 36 -0.84 -1.61 -20.27
N THR A 37 -0.49 -1.73 -18.98
CA THR A 37 -1.39 -2.38 -18.01
C THR A 37 -2.70 -1.60 -17.96
N PRO A 38 -3.86 -2.22 -18.27
CA PRO A 38 -5.12 -1.51 -18.31
C PRO A 38 -5.40 -0.77 -17.00
N ILE A 39 -6.04 0.39 -17.11
CA ILE A 39 -6.47 1.19 -15.97
C ILE A 39 -7.95 0.87 -15.74
N PRO A 40 -8.37 0.43 -14.55
CA PRO A 40 -9.79 0.35 -14.21
C PRO A 40 -10.45 1.71 -14.39
N SER A 41 -11.59 1.76 -15.07
CA SER A 41 -12.35 3.00 -15.18
C SER A 41 -12.87 3.41 -13.79
N ARG A 42 -12.82 4.70 -13.49
CA ARG A 42 -13.49 5.25 -12.31
C ARG A 42 -14.99 4.87 -12.39
N PRO A 43 -15.57 4.28 -11.33
CA PRO A 43 -16.99 3.96 -11.33
C PRO A 43 -17.83 5.23 -11.48
N ALA A 44 -18.90 5.13 -12.25
CA ALA A 44 -19.90 6.20 -12.35
C ALA A 44 -20.57 6.42 -10.97
N PRO A 45 -21.09 7.62 -10.67
CA PRO A 45 -21.74 7.90 -9.39
C PRO A 45 -22.88 6.94 -9.01
N GLU A 46 -23.56 6.38 -9.99
CA GLU A 46 -24.66 5.42 -9.85
C GLU A 46 -24.23 3.96 -9.81
N ALA A 47 -22.92 3.68 -9.89
CA ALA A 47 -22.40 2.32 -9.83
C ALA A 47 -22.69 1.68 -8.46
N GLN A 48 -22.65 0.35 -8.41
CA GLN A 48 -22.76 -0.37 -7.15
C GLN A 48 -21.61 0.00 -6.21
N HIS A 49 -21.90 0.06 -4.90
CA HIS A 49 -20.94 0.42 -3.85
C HIS A 49 -19.63 -0.39 -3.95
N ASP A 50 -19.74 -1.69 -4.20
CA ASP A 50 -18.65 -2.64 -4.41
C ASP A 50 -17.68 -2.23 -5.52
N ALA A 51 -18.14 -1.49 -6.53
CA ALA A 51 -17.28 -0.97 -7.59
C ALA A 51 -16.42 0.20 -7.10
N HIS A 52 -16.97 1.07 -6.26
CA HIS A 52 -16.21 2.16 -5.64
C HIS A 52 -15.14 1.61 -4.70
N ILE A 53 -15.50 0.64 -3.86
CA ILE A 53 -14.54 0.01 -2.94
C ILE A 53 -13.40 -0.62 -3.75
N ALA A 54 -13.72 -1.45 -4.73
CA ALA A 54 -12.73 -2.09 -5.59
C ALA A 54 -11.79 -1.12 -6.32
N TYR A 55 -12.29 0.05 -6.71
CA TYR A 55 -11.51 1.08 -7.38
C TYR A 55 -10.56 1.80 -6.42
N TRP A 56 -10.98 2.05 -5.18
CA TRP A 56 -10.20 2.83 -4.22
C TRP A 56 -9.26 1.97 -3.37
N THR A 57 -9.61 0.73 -3.00
CA THR A 57 -8.77 -0.15 -2.18
C THR A 57 -7.31 -0.23 -2.63
N PRO A 58 -6.98 -0.43 -3.93
CA PRO A 58 -5.59 -0.61 -4.36
C PRO A 58 -4.67 0.58 -4.04
N VAL A 59 -5.20 1.81 -4.00
CA VAL A 59 -4.38 2.99 -3.71
C VAL A 59 -3.76 2.88 -2.32
N LEU A 60 -4.55 2.46 -1.32
CA LEU A 60 -4.06 2.35 0.05
C LEU A 60 -3.08 1.19 0.19
N HIS A 61 -3.30 0.06 -0.50
CA HIS A 61 -2.33 -1.03 -0.51
C HIS A 61 -0.97 -0.58 -1.04
N LEU A 62 -0.95 0.19 -2.14
CA LEU A 62 0.30 0.70 -2.71
C LEU A 62 0.98 1.72 -1.79
N LEU A 63 0.23 2.66 -1.21
CA LEU A 63 0.79 3.69 -0.33
C LEU A 63 1.31 3.09 0.99
N ILE A 64 0.53 2.22 1.61
CA ILE A 64 0.81 1.67 2.94
C ILE A 64 1.84 0.55 2.85
N PHE A 65 1.57 -0.50 2.07
CA PHE A 65 2.48 -1.65 2.01
C PHE A 65 3.61 -1.47 1.01
N GLY A 66 3.43 -0.62 -0.01
CA GLY A 66 4.47 -0.35 -0.99
C GLY A 66 5.44 0.74 -0.53
N LEU A 67 4.94 1.93 -0.20
CA LEU A 67 5.79 3.03 0.27
C LEU A 67 6.08 2.96 1.79
N GLY A 68 5.45 2.04 2.51
CA GLY A 68 5.61 1.90 3.96
C GLY A 68 5.01 3.08 4.73
N TRP A 69 4.05 3.81 4.17
CA TRP A 69 3.50 5.02 4.78
C TRP A 69 2.53 4.68 5.91
N THR A 70 2.83 5.15 7.12
CA THR A 70 1.92 5.08 8.28
C THR A 70 0.95 6.25 8.30
N ARG A 71 1.28 7.35 7.60
CA ARG A 71 0.47 8.55 7.40
C ARG A 71 0.37 8.87 5.91
N PRO A 72 -0.45 8.13 5.13
CA PRO A 72 -0.58 8.36 3.69
C PRO A 72 -1.09 9.76 3.35
N ASP A 73 -1.89 10.37 4.23
CA ASP A 73 -2.31 11.76 4.16
C ASP A 73 -1.12 12.74 4.09
N LEU A 74 -0.14 12.58 4.98
CA LEU A 74 1.10 13.38 4.97
C LEU A 74 1.93 13.10 3.71
N GLY A 75 2.02 11.82 3.31
CA GLY A 75 2.76 11.39 2.13
C GLY A 75 2.23 12.01 0.84
N LEU A 76 0.91 11.95 0.65
CA LEU A 76 0.22 12.54 -0.50
C LEU A 76 0.30 14.07 -0.49
N ALA A 77 0.13 14.72 0.67
CA ALA A 77 0.28 16.17 0.78
C ALA A 77 1.72 16.64 0.47
N ALA A 78 2.72 15.90 0.94
CA ALA A 78 4.13 16.17 0.65
C ALA A 78 4.48 15.94 -0.83
N TRP A 79 3.87 14.93 -1.46
CA TRP A 79 4.02 14.66 -2.89
C TRP A 79 3.38 15.78 -3.73
N ARG A 80 2.17 16.22 -3.36
CA ARG A 80 1.49 17.40 -3.94
C ARG A 80 2.35 18.65 -3.87
N ALA A 81 2.88 18.96 -2.70
CA ALA A 81 3.72 20.15 -2.49
C ALA A 81 4.99 20.16 -3.38
N ARG A 82 5.43 18.99 -3.84
CA ARG A 82 6.57 18.80 -4.75
C ARG A 82 6.18 18.77 -6.23
N ARG A 83 4.91 19.06 -6.56
CA ARG A 83 4.37 19.04 -7.93
C ARG A 83 4.46 17.66 -8.58
N TRP A 84 4.09 16.63 -7.82
CA TRP A 84 3.83 15.28 -8.35
C TRP A 84 5.00 14.60 -9.10
N PRO A 85 6.22 14.53 -8.54
CA PRO A 85 7.31 13.78 -9.17
C PRO A 85 6.92 12.31 -9.41
N LEU A 86 7.21 11.78 -10.61
CA LEU A 86 6.80 10.43 -11.07
C LEU A 86 7.96 9.43 -11.17
N ASP A 87 9.11 9.74 -10.56
CA ASP A 87 10.28 8.86 -10.55
C ASP A 87 10.00 7.52 -9.86
N ASP A 88 9.11 7.52 -8.86
CA ASP A 88 8.75 6.32 -8.11
C ASP A 88 7.65 5.53 -8.83
N PRO A 89 7.83 4.22 -9.07
CA PRO A 89 6.84 3.42 -9.79
C PRO A 89 5.45 3.39 -9.13
N ILE A 90 5.37 3.41 -7.80
CA ILE A 90 4.07 3.43 -7.12
C ILE A 90 3.38 4.77 -7.38
N LEU A 91 4.07 5.88 -7.14
CA LEU A 91 3.50 7.21 -7.35
C LEU A 91 3.11 7.46 -8.81
N ARG A 92 3.83 6.85 -9.76
CA ARG A 92 3.45 6.83 -11.17
C ARG A 92 2.15 6.09 -11.42
N VAL A 93 1.96 4.90 -10.84
CA VAL A 93 0.67 4.19 -10.91
C VAL A 93 -0.43 5.01 -10.26
N VAL A 94 -0.18 5.58 -9.08
CA VAL A 94 -1.17 6.41 -8.37
C VAL A 94 -1.60 7.60 -9.24
N HIS A 95 -0.65 8.31 -9.82
CA HIS A 95 -0.92 9.42 -10.72
C HIS A 95 -1.65 8.96 -12.00
N ARG A 96 -1.25 7.83 -12.58
CA ARG A 96 -1.85 7.32 -13.83
C ARG A 96 -3.29 6.87 -13.64
N TRP A 97 -3.59 6.18 -12.54
CA TRP A 97 -4.92 5.60 -12.29
C TRP A 97 -5.90 6.60 -11.68
N TRP A 98 -5.47 7.37 -10.68
CA TRP A 98 -6.37 8.27 -9.95
C TRP A 98 -6.19 9.74 -10.35
N GLY A 99 -5.06 10.11 -10.93
CA GLY A 99 -4.75 11.51 -11.26
C GLY A 99 -4.64 12.40 -10.03
N GLU A 100 -4.43 13.69 -10.27
CA GLU A 100 -4.41 14.69 -9.20
C GLU A 100 -5.78 14.77 -8.51
N ASP A 101 -6.86 14.74 -9.28
CA ASP A 101 -8.25 14.77 -8.80
C ASP A 101 -8.57 13.61 -7.84
N GLY A 102 -8.19 12.39 -8.19
CA GLY A 102 -8.44 11.24 -7.31
C GLY A 102 -7.55 11.25 -6.06
N VAL A 103 -6.34 11.80 -6.14
CA VAL A 103 -5.52 12.04 -4.95
C VAL A 103 -6.16 13.09 -4.04
N LEU A 104 -6.78 14.14 -4.61
CA LEU A 104 -7.54 15.12 -3.83
C LEU A 104 -8.77 14.49 -3.18
N ASP A 105 -9.45 13.55 -3.84
CA ASP A 105 -10.58 12.82 -3.25
C ASP A 105 -10.15 12.04 -1.98
N ILE A 106 -9.01 11.35 -2.05
CA ILE A 106 -8.42 10.61 -0.91
C ILE A 106 -7.98 11.58 0.20
N LEU A 107 -7.32 12.68 -0.14
CA LEU A 107 -6.92 13.70 0.84
C LEU A 107 -8.12 14.33 1.54
N ALA A 108 -9.21 14.57 0.81
CA ALA A 108 -10.45 15.08 1.37
C ALA A 108 -11.13 14.06 2.30
N TRP A 109 -11.03 12.76 1.97
CA TRP A 109 -11.44 11.66 2.86
C TRP A 109 -10.59 11.59 4.13
N PHE A 110 -9.26 11.69 4.03
CA PHE A 110 -8.40 11.77 5.22
C PHE A 110 -8.71 13.00 6.08
N ALA A 111 -8.92 14.17 5.46
CA ALA A 111 -9.26 15.40 6.19
C ALA A 111 -10.58 15.30 6.96
N MET A 112 -11.60 14.66 6.39
CA MET A 112 -12.87 14.38 7.09
C MET A 112 -12.68 13.51 8.33
N ASN A 113 -11.64 12.68 8.35
CA ASN A 113 -11.29 11.79 9.45
C ASN A 113 -10.23 12.38 10.39
N GLU A 114 -9.88 13.66 10.24
CA GLU A 114 -8.77 14.30 10.96
C GLU A 114 -7.41 13.60 10.73
N GLY A 115 -7.28 12.87 9.61
CA GLY A 115 -6.15 12.00 9.30
C GLY A 115 -6.32 10.57 9.83
N ILE A 116 -5.54 9.63 9.30
CA ILE A 116 -5.54 8.22 9.74
C ILE A 116 -4.09 7.76 9.85
N THR A 117 -3.74 7.17 10.99
CA THR A 117 -2.45 6.52 11.22
C THR A 117 -2.60 5.02 11.10
N PHE A 118 -1.74 4.39 10.30
CA PHE A 118 -1.69 2.94 10.12
C PHE A 118 -0.54 2.34 10.92
N ASN A 119 -0.88 1.43 11.83
CA ASN A 119 0.08 0.68 12.62
C ASN A 119 0.51 -0.58 11.86
N LEU A 120 1.74 -0.57 11.36
CA LEU A 120 2.33 -1.67 10.61
C LEU A 120 3.30 -2.52 11.46
N GLU A 121 3.61 -2.09 12.69
CA GLU A 121 4.62 -2.72 13.57
C GLU A 121 4.06 -3.85 14.43
N HIS A 122 2.74 -3.88 14.63
CA HIS A 122 2.09 -4.86 15.47
C HIS A 122 1.27 -5.83 14.61
N HIS A 123 1.39 -7.13 14.92
CA HIS A 123 0.48 -8.17 14.44
C HIS A 123 -0.90 -7.94 15.07
N VAL A 124 -1.65 -6.98 14.55
CA VAL A 124 -2.98 -6.66 15.04
C VAL A 124 -4.03 -7.15 14.07
N ASP A 125 -5.23 -7.38 14.59
CA ASP A 125 -6.40 -7.51 13.74
C ASP A 125 -6.53 -6.31 12.79
N ALA A 126 -7.18 -6.51 11.64
CA ALA A 126 -7.40 -5.44 10.66
C ALA A 126 -8.06 -4.19 11.28
N HIS A 127 -8.86 -4.38 12.34
CA HIS A 127 -9.62 -3.34 13.02
C HIS A 127 -8.75 -2.40 13.87
N SER A 128 -7.59 -2.84 14.34
CA SER A 128 -6.69 -2.06 15.19
C SER A 128 -5.55 -1.40 14.43
N MET A 129 -5.47 -1.63 13.11
CA MET A 129 -4.45 -1.09 12.23
C MET A 129 -4.63 0.42 11.99
N ALA A 130 -5.85 0.87 11.74
CA ALA A 130 -6.15 2.28 11.49
C ALA A 130 -6.58 2.97 12.78
N GLN A 131 -5.87 4.03 13.16
CA GLN A 131 -6.12 4.79 14.38
C GLN A 131 -6.11 6.30 14.08
N PRO A 132 -6.90 7.12 14.82
CA PRO A 132 -6.74 8.56 14.78
C PRO A 132 -5.30 8.96 15.12
N PRO A 133 -4.73 9.99 14.47
CA PRO A 133 -3.39 10.45 14.79
C PRO A 133 -3.34 11.03 16.19
N ARG A 134 -2.36 10.59 17.00
CA ARG A 134 -2.24 11.03 18.41
C ARG A 134 -1.83 12.49 18.56
N GLU A 135 -1.01 13.00 17.65
CA GLU A 135 -0.27 14.26 17.88
C GLU A 135 -0.42 15.30 16.75
N ALA A 136 -0.93 14.90 15.57
CA ALA A 136 -1.00 15.79 14.42
C ALA A 136 -2.19 15.43 13.50
N PRO A 137 -3.39 16.02 13.73
CA PRO A 137 -4.52 15.81 12.85
C PRO A 137 -4.23 16.38 11.45
N PHE A 138 -4.77 15.74 10.43
CA PHE A 138 -4.69 16.23 9.07
C PHE A 138 -5.63 17.41 8.90
N ARG A 139 -5.07 18.55 8.49
CA ARG A 139 -5.81 19.81 8.42
C ARG A 139 -6.82 19.77 7.28
N ASP A 140 -8.08 20.05 7.62
CA ASP A 140 -9.12 20.31 6.65
C ASP A 140 -8.95 21.70 5.99
N THR A 141 -9.30 21.79 4.71
CA THR A 141 -9.13 23.00 3.91
C THR A 141 -10.40 23.32 3.14
N PRO A 142 -10.64 24.59 2.75
CA PRO A 142 -11.80 24.94 1.92
C PRO A 142 -11.87 24.15 0.61
N GLU A 143 -10.71 23.80 0.03
CA GLU A 143 -10.64 22.95 -1.16
C GLU A 143 -11.18 21.54 -0.90
N PHE A 144 -10.81 20.93 0.22
CA PHE A 144 -11.33 19.61 0.59
C PHE A 144 -12.82 19.67 0.93
N GLU A 145 -13.27 20.73 1.58
CA GLU A 145 -14.68 20.96 1.87
C GLU A 145 -15.50 21.11 0.59
N GLU A 146 -15.02 21.89 -0.38
CA GLU A 146 -15.63 22.01 -1.71
C GLU A 146 -15.65 20.67 -2.43
N ARG A 147 -14.53 19.94 -2.41
CA ARG A 147 -14.43 18.63 -3.04
C ARG A 147 -15.44 17.64 -2.47
N ARG A 148 -15.60 17.60 -1.15
CA ARG A 148 -16.60 16.75 -0.48
C ARG A 148 -18.03 17.09 -0.88
N ARG A 149 -18.33 18.29 -1.40
CA ARG A 149 -19.68 18.63 -1.89
C ARG A 149 -19.96 18.11 -3.30
N SER A 150 -18.95 17.63 -4.02
CA SER A 150 -19.15 17.14 -5.40
C SER A 150 -19.97 15.84 -5.42
N PRO A 151 -20.84 15.64 -6.42
CA PRO A 151 -21.60 14.39 -6.57
C PRO A 151 -20.70 13.15 -6.66
N GLU A 152 -19.56 13.27 -7.35
CA GLU A 152 -18.62 12.18 -7.55
C GLU A 152 -17.93 11.77 -6.25
N TRP A 153 -17.61 12.75 -5.39
CA TRP A 153 -17.05 12.46 -4.08
C TRP A 153 -18.12 11.85 -3.16
N GLN A 154 -19.33 12.42 -3.13
CA GLN A 154 -20.44 11.90 -2.31
C GLN A 154 -20.85 10.48 -2.70
N ALA A 155 -20.84 10.15 -4.00
CA ALA A 155 -21.15 8.80 -4.46
C ALA A 155 -20.14 7.75 -3.97
N ALA A 156 -18.86 8.11 -3.87
CA ALA A 156 -17.82 7.20 -3.41
C ALA A 156 -17.66 7.22 -1.88
N PHE A 157 -17.51 8.39 -1.29
CA PHE A 157 -17.09 8.56 0.10
C PHE A 157 -18.19 9.12 1.01
N GLY A 158 -19.37 9.46 0.49
CA GLY A 158 -20.50 9.91 1.29
C GLY A 158 -21.02 8.85 2.27
N GLY A 159 -21.71 9.27 3.33
CA GLY A 159 -22.40 8.36 4.25
C GLY A 159 -21.66 7.99 5.53
N GLY A 160 -20.50 8.58 5.83
CA GLY A 160 -19.81 8.39 7.11
C GLY A 160 -18.30 8.60 7.01
N THR A 161 -17.58 8.21 8.07
CA THR A 161 -16.12 8.37 8.20
C THR A 161 -15.33 7.35 7.37
N ASP A 162 -15.81 6.10 7.28
CA ASP A 162 -15.23 5.04 6.44
C ASP A 162 -16.31 4.31 5.63
N SER A 163 -17.02 5.06 4.78
CA SER A 163 -18.17 4.57 3.99
C SER A 163 -17.82 3.45 3.02
N LEU A 164 -16.58 3.42 2.53
CA LEU A 164 -16.06 2.37 1.65
C LEU A 164 -15.39 1.22 2.42
N HIS A 165 -15.34 1.28 3.76
CA HIS A 165 -14.63 0.30 4.59
C HIS A 165 -13.17 0.08 4.13
N LEU A 166 -12.51 1.12 3.61
CA LEU A 166 -11.18 0.98 3.02
C LEU A 166 -10.16 0.52 4.05
N THR A 167 -10.35 0.88 5.32
CA THR A 167 -9.48 0.45 6.41
C THR A 167 -9.62 -1.05 6.70
N HIS A 168 -10.81 -1.61 6.53
CA HIS A 168 -11.09 -3.04 6.70
C HIS A 168 -10.40 -3.88 5.62
N HIS A 169 -10.46 -3.42 4.37
CA HIS A 169 -9.87 -4.12 3.22
C HIS A 169 -8.34 -4.12 3.19
N LEU A 170 -7.68 -3.38 4.09
CA LEU A 170 -6.23 -3.39 4.26
C LEU A 170 -5.71 -4.53 5.13
N GLY A 171 -6.60 -5.29 5.80
CA GLY A 171 -6.21 -6.32 6.76
C GLY A 171 -5.31 -7.41 6.19
N SER A 172 -5.58 -7.85 4.96
CA SER A 172 -5.07 -9.14 4.49
C SER A 172 -3.54 -9.29 4.48
N PRO A 173 -2.71 -8.29 4.11
CA PRO A 173 -1.25 -8.43 4.15
C PRO A 173 -0.66 -8.55 5.57
N LEU A 174 -1.43 -8.21 6.61
CA LEU A 174 -1.02 -8.22 8.01
C LEU A 174 -1.63 -9.36 8.82
N VAL A 175 -2.56 -10.12 8.24
CA VAL A 175 -3.10 -11.32 8.88
C VAL A 175 -1.97 -12.32 9.05
N LEU A 176 -1.78 -12.80 10.28
CA LEU A 176 -1.01 -14.02 10.54
C LEU A 176 -1.80 -15.18 9.93
N ALA A 177 -1.58 -15.41 8.64
CA ALA A 177 -2.11 -16.58 7.98
C ALA A 177 -1.57 -17.81 8.76
N GLY A 178 -2.34 -18.91 8.89
CA GLY A 178 -2.05 -20.12 9.71
C GLY A 178 -0.64 -20.77 9.57
N PRO A 179 -0.48 -22.09 9.32
CA PRO A 179 0.86 -22.64 9.07
C PRO A 179 1.35 -22.23 7.66
N HIS A 180 1.79 -20.98 7.50
CA HIS A 180 2.40 -20.48 6.27
C HIS A 180 3.91 -20.55 6.42
N ASN A 181 4.55 -21.18 5.44
CA ASN A 181 5.99 -21.23 5.31
C ASN A 181 6.35 -20.45 4.04
N PRO A 182 6.49 -19.11 4.10
CA PRO A 182 7.14 -18.37 3.01
C PRO A 182 8.40 -19.12 2.58
N THR A 183 8.58 -19.29 1.27
CA THR A 183 9.80 -19.90 0.76
C THR A 183 10.85 -18.81 0.64
N PHE A 184 11.86 -18.86 1.50
CA PHE A 184 13.00 -17.96 1.46
C PHE A 184 14.10 -18.57 0.60
N PHE A 185 14.50 -17.82 -0.43
CA PHE A 185 15.72 -18.12 -1.16
C PHE A 185 16.78 -17.16 -0.67
N ASP A 186 17.71 -17.74 0.09
CA ASP A 186 18.89 -17.05 0.55
C ASP A 186 19.86 -16.87 -0.62
N GLN A 187 20.00 -15.64 -1.09
CA GLN A 187 21.06 -15.25 -2.03
C GLN A 187 22.14 -14.45 -1.30
N ARG A 188 22.56 -14.87 -0.09
CA ARG A 188 23.75 -14.37 0.64
C ARG A 188 25.09 -14.65 -0.06
N TRP A 189 25.15 -14.57 -1.38
CA TRP A 189 26.41 -14.40 -2.08
C TRP A 189 26.75 -12.92 -2.08
N VAL A 190 27.11 -12.39 -0.92
CA VAL A 190 27.84 -11.13 -0.81
C VAL A 190 29.27 -11.50 -0.54
N SER A 191 30.18 -11.13 -1.43
CA SER A 191 31.60 -11.25 -1.14
C SER A 191 31.90 -10.39 0.09
N ALA A 192 32.50 -10.98 1.14
CA ALA A 192 32.98 -10.22 2.28
C ALA A 192 34.00 -9.13 1.89
N ASP A 193 34.57 -9.25 0.68
CA ASP A 193 35.61 -8.39 0.15
C ASP A 193 35.07 -7.18 -0.65
N ASP A 194 33.77 -7.12 -0.99
CA ASP A 194 33.17 -5.95 -1.64
C ASP A 194 32.23 -5.17 -0.69
N PRO A 195 32.71 -4.10 -0.06
CA PRO A 195 31.89 -3.28 0.84
C PRO A 195 30.75 -2.53 0.12
N ASN A 196 30.75 -2.49 -1.21
CA ASN A 196 29.69 -1.87 -2.01
C ASN A 196 28.57 -2.83 -2.37
N GLU A 197 28.78 -4.14 -2.26
CA GLU A 197 27.78 -5.13 -2.58
C GLU A 197 26.64 -5.11 -1.55
N VAL A 198 25.40 -5.12 -2.02
CA VAL A 198 24.21 -5.04 -1.18
C VAL A 198 23.58 -6.43 -1.10
N PRO A 199 23.45 -7.03 0.10
CA PRO A 199 22.82 -8.34 0.24
C PRO A 199 21.40 -8.34 -0.31
N ARG A 200 21.06 -9.42 -1.02
CA ARG A 200 19.77 -9.65 -1.66
C ARG A 200 19.16 -10.96 -1.18
N PHE A 201 17.86 -10.94 -0.93
CA PHE A 201 17.06 -12.13 -0.62
C PHE A 201 15.85 -12.16 -1.54
N THR A 202 15.29 -13.34 -1.75
CA THR A 202 13.99 -13.48 -2.40
C THR A 202 13.02 -14.17 -1.43
N VAL A 203 11.86 -13.55 -1.25
CA VAL A 203 10.73 -14.10 -0.49
C VAL A 203 9.66 -14.46 -1.49
N ILE A 204 9.25 -15.74 -1.50
CA ILE A 204 8.12 -16.21 -2.29
C ILE A 204 7.00 -16.63 -1.36
N ASN A 205 5.89 -15.92 -1.48
CA ASN A 205 4.64 -16.19 -0.80
C ASN A 205 3.65 -16.84 -1.77
N ASP A 206 2.99 -17.91 -1.33
CA ASP A 206 1.94 -18.55 -2.13
C ASP A 206 0.62 -17.75 -2.11
N ARG A 207 0.49 -16.80 -1.16
CA ARG A 207 -0.70 -15.99 -0.93
C ARG A 207 -0.35 -14.52 -0.76
N TYR A 208 -1.31 -13.65 -1.05
CA TYR A 208 -1.22 -12.23 -0.69
C TYR A 208 -1.68 -11.98 0.74
N GLU A 209 -2.47 -12.88 1.32
CA GLU A 209 -2.67 -12.87 2.76
C GLU A 209 -1.31 -13.06 3.49
N GLY A 210 -1.01 -12.20 4.46
CA GLY A 210 0.17 -12.30 5.33
C GLY A 210 1.51 -11.88 4.74
N TRP A 211 1.64 -11.59 3.44
CA TRP A 211 2.97 -11.40 2.84
C TRP A 211 3.81 -10.28 3.49
N TYR A 212 3.16 -9.23 3.99
CA TYR A 212 3.85 -8.11 4.61
C TYR A 212 4.23 -8.44 6.06
N VAL A 213 3.41 -9.25 6.74
CA VAL A 213 3.68 -9.69 8.11
C VAL A 213 4.90 -10.62 8.20
N ASP A 214 5.17 -11.38 7.14
CA ASP A 214 6.32 -12.29 7.05
C ASP A 214 7.66 -11.57 7.20
N PHE A 215 7.73 -10.28 6.86
CA PHE A 215 8.90 -9.45 7.08
C PHE A 215 9.25 -9.25 8.56
N TRP A 216 8.29 -9.37 9.47
CA TRP A 216 8.54 -9.26 10.91
C TRP A 216 9.04 -10.56 11.51
N HIS A 217 8.58 -11.69 10.98
CA HIS A 217 9.07 -13.01 11.37
C HIS A 217 10.49 -13.26 10.86
N TYR A 218 10.79 -12.70 9.69
CA TYR A 218 12.14 -12.74 9.14
C TYR A 218 12.91 -11.50 9.64
N GLN A 219 13.51 -11.61 10.83
CA GLN A 219 14.51 -10.64 11.29
C GLN A 219 15.72 -10.70 10.37
N VAL A 220 15.65 -9.96 9.26
CA VAL A 220 16.79 -9.80 8.37
C VAL A 220 17.84 -9.03 9.15
N GLU A 221 18.82 -9.75 9.67
CA GLU A 221 20.03 -9.16 10.21
C GLU A 221 20.62 -8.22 9.16
N LEU A 222 21.23 -7.12 9.61
CA LEU A 222 22.01 -6.28 8.72
C LEU A 222 22.97 -7.17 7.93
N GLY A 223 23.21 -6.81 6.67
CA GLY A 223 24.24 -7.48 5.89
C GLY A 223 25.56 -7.52 6.67
N PRO A 224 26.48 -8.45 6.36
CA PRO A 224 27.80 -8.50 7.00
C PRO A 224 28.55 -7.15 6.98
N ASN A 225 28.23 -6.27 6.02
CA ASN A 225 28.73 -4.91 5.87
C ASN A 225 27.92 -3.83 6.62
N GLY A 226 26.98 -4.20 7.49
CA GLY A 226 26.12 -3.29 8.26
C GLY A 226 25.03 -2.57 7.43
N ARG A 227 24.84 -2.94 6.15
CA ARG A 227 23.84 -2.29 5.26
C ARG A 227 22.48 -2.97 5.37
N SER A 228 21.43 -2.19 5.07
CA SER A 228 20.07 -2.73 4.92
C SER A 228 20.02 -3.66 3.72
N VAL A 229 19.37 -4.80 3.92
CA VAL A 229 19.23 -5.86 2.94
C VAL A 229 18.11 -5.54 1.96
N ARG A 230 18.32 -5.87 0.68
CA ARG A 230 17.28 -5.83 -0.35
C ARG A 230 16.55 -7.16 -0.41
N THR A 231 15.24 -7.11 -0.51
CA THR A 231 14.40 -8.31 -0.56
C THR A 231 13.46 -8.22 -1.74
N GLU A 232 13.65 -9.09 -2.73
CA GLU A 232 12.70 -9.29 -3.82
C GLU A 232 11.48 -10.03 -3.27
N VAL A 233 10.29 -9.46 -3.43
CA VAL A 233 9.04 -10.08 -2.96
C VAL A 233 8.24 -10.58 -4.14
N PHE A 234 7.90 -11.85 -4.10
CA PHE A 234 6.97 -12.49 -5.02
C PHE A 234 5.77 -13.00 -4.25
N VAL A 235 4.58 -12.72 -4.75
CA VAL A 235 3.34 -13.36 -4.32
C VAL A 235 2.83 -14.14 -5.51
N ARG A 236 2.89 -15.47 -5.48
CA ARG A 236 2.63 -16.37 -6.62
C ARG A 236 1.41 -15.98 -7.48
N PRO A 237 0.22 -15.67 -6.94
CA PRO A 237 -0.96 -15.27 -7.74
C PRO A 237 -0.84 -13.89 -8.40
N ILE A 238 0.05 -13.01 -7.92
CA ILE A 238 0.22 -11.63 -8.43
C ILE A 238 1.49 -11.52 -9.28
N GLY A 239 2.55 -12.21 -8.89
CA GLY A 239 3.90 -12.07 -9.42
C GLY A 239 4.80 -11.25 -8.50
N TRP A 240 5.76 -10.55 -9.11
CA TRP A 240 6.72 -9.71 -8.41
C TRP A 240 6.06 -8.43 -7.87
N LEU A 241 6.18 -8.15 -6.58
CA LEU A 241 5.65 -6.93 -5.94
C LEU A 241 6.68 -5.80 -5.91
N GLY A 242 7.96 -6.12 -6.00
CA GLY A 242 9.06 -5.16 -5.99
C GLY A 242 10.24 -5.59 -5.11
N GLU A 243 11.29 -4.76 -5.14
CA GLU A 243 12.43 -4.84 -4.23
C GLU A 243 12.15 -3.99 -2.98
N PHE A 244 12.08 -4.64 -1.83
CA PHE A 244 11.82 -4.04 -0.53
C PHE A 244 13.10 -3.93 0.30
N ARG A 245 13.08 -3.04 1.28
CA ARG A 245 14.10 -2.98 2.33
C ARG A 245 13.50 -2.42 3.62
N GLN A 246 14.12 -2.76 4.75
CA GLN A 246 13.77 -2.17 6.02
C GLN A 246 14.45 -0.79 6.18
N HIS A 247 13.67 0.22 6.56
CA HIS A 247 14.20 1.53 6.93
C HIS A 247 14.84 1.47 8.33
N LYS A 248 16.03 2.07 8.49
CA LYS A 248 16.80 1.96 9.74
C LYS A 248 16.08 2.58 10.94
N THR A 249 15.41 3.72 10.74
CA THR A 249 14.80 4.49 11.83
C THR A 249 13.38 4.02 12.15
N THR A 250 12.54 3.87 11.12
CA THR A 250 11.12 3.52 11.28
C THR A 250 10.91 2.01 11.39
N ARG A 251 11.92 1.18 11.08
CA ARG A 251 11.82 -0.29 11.05
C ARG A 251 10.78 -0.86 10.09
N LEU A 252 10.12 -0.02 9.31
CA LEU A 252 9.14 -0.42 8.31
C LEU A 252 9.80 -0.87 7.02
N TRP A 253 9.12 -1.78 6.33
CA TRP A 253 9.50 -2.26 5.01
C TRP A 253 8.86 -1.42 3.93
N PHE A 254 9.64 -1.10 2.90
CA PHE A 254 9.18 -0.27 1.80
C PHE A 254 9.99 -0.53 0.53
N ARG A 255 9.42 -0.19 -0.62
CA ARG A 255 10.11 -0.13 -1.91
C ARG A 255 10.35 1.32 -2.35
N GLY A 256 11.27 1.52 -3.28
CA GLY A 256 11.56 2.86 -3.83
C GLY A 256 12.60 3.64 -3.02
N ARG A 257 12.55 4.98 -2.97
CA ARG A 257 13.57 5.81 -2.29
C ARG A 257 13.23 6.08 -0.83
N ALA A 258 14.24 6.09 0.06
CA ALA A 258 14.03 6.33 1.50
C ALA A 258 13.41 7.72 1.77
N ALA A 259 13.80 8.73 0.98
CA ALA A 259 13.21 10.05 1.07
C ALA A 259 11.70 10.07 0.81
N ILE A 260 11.19 9.20 -0.08
CA ILE A 260 9.76 9.10 -0.39
C ILE A 260 9.03 8.36 0.73
N HIS A 261 9.59 7.26 1.25
CA HIS A 261 9.07 6.59 2.44
C HIS A 261 8.85 7.56 3.61
N MET A 262 9.81 8.47 3.83
CA MET A 262 9.75 9.46 4.91
C MET A 262 8.65 10.53 4.72
N TRP A 263 8.07 10.69 3.53
CA TRP A 263 6.99 11.67 3.33
C TRP A 263 5.71 11.29 4.09
N GLY A 264 5.42 9.99 4.20
CA GLY A 264 4.24 9.48 4.90
C GLY A 264 4.52 8.97 6.30
N GLN A 265 5.52 9.54 6.98
CA GLN A 265 5.78 9.26 8.40
C GLN A 265 5.47 10.51 9.22
N PRO A 266 4.95 10.36 10.46
CA PRO A 266 4.90 11.48 11.39
C PRO A 266 6.33 11.99 11.65
N THR A 267 6.49 13.31 11.76
CA THR A 267 7.75 13.89 12.23
C THR A 267 8.03 13.41 13.65
N GLN A 268 9.17 12.76 13.85
CA GLN A 268 9.67 12.36 15.17
C GLN A 268 10.11 13.57 16.00
#